data_AF-A0AAV9UVY7-F1
#
_entry.id   AF-A0AAV9UVY7-F1
#
_cell.length_a   1.000
_cell.length_b   1.000
_cell.length_c   1.000
_cell.angle_alpha   90.00
_cell.angle_beta   90.00
_cell.angle_gamma   90.00
#
_symmetry.space_group_name_H-M   'P 1'
#
loop_
_entity.id
_entity.type
_entity.pdbx_description
1 polymer ?
#
loop_
_entity_poly.entity_id
_entity_poly.type
_entity_poly.pdbx_seq_one_letter_code
_entity_poly.pdbx_strand_id
1 'polypeptide(L)'
;MGRELQKKKNRSSINKVTRRKQNIRKRPNITGSKLVADSWDKTQTLSQNYARLGLTHRLKNATGGKELHPSKVKEAATPQSGTLGQQEARITRGEDGSILKVEYSKKLVYDSLGGDDEVEVDTSPALETETDLIRALKHRATLEVKKERVQSDRESDWAQRLVEKHGDDYQAMFWDKELNIRQQSVGDIKRRIKKWQSSQKA
;
A
#
# COMPACT_ATOMS: atom_id res chain seq x y z
N MET A 1 40.78 -12.63 20.72
CA MET A 1 42.15 -12.19 20.32
C MET A 1 43.15 -13.35 20.21
N GLY A 2 42.73 -14.62 20.30
CA GLY A 2 43.66 -15.76 20.28
C GLY A 2 44.12 -16.23 18.88
N ARG A 3 43.53 -15.71 17.79
CA ARG A 3 43.83 -16.18 16.43
C ARG A 3 45.19 -15.65 15.95
N GLU A 4 46.11 -16.54 15.57
CA GLU A 4 47.47 -16.19 15.13
C GLU A 4 47.50 -15.19 13.96
N LEU A 5 46.58 -15.32 13.00
CA LEU A 5 46.44 -14.35 11.89
C LEU A 5 46.09 -12.93 12.39
N GLN A 6 45.31 -12.83 13.45
CA GLN A 6 44.94 -11.53 14.03
C GLN A 6 46.09 -10.95 14.86
N LYS A 7 46.87 -11.81 15.55
CA LYS A 7 48.13 -11.41 16.20
C LYS A 7 49.15 -10.90 15.19
N LYS A 8 49.34 -11.59 14.05
CA LYS A 8 50.23 -11.17 12.96
C LYS A 8 49.79 -9.81 12.37
N LYS A 9 48.49 -9.61 12.13
CA LYS A 9 47.93 -8.33 11.69
C LYS A 9 48.08 -7.20 12.71
N ASN A 10 48.04 -7.50 14.00
CA ASN A 10 48.23 -6.49 15.04
C ASN A 10 49.72 -6.14 15.25
N ARG A 11 50.64 -7.07 14.96
CA ARG A 11 52.10 -6.87 15.04
C ARG A 11 52.70 -6.22 13.80
N SER A 12 52.06 -6.33 12.64
CA SER A 12 52.53 -5.68 11.42
C SER A 12 52.46 -4.16 11.54
N SER A 13 53.44 -3.44 10.97
CA SER A 13 53.46 -1.97 10.83
C SER A 13 52.43 -1.42 9.84
N ILE A 14 51.55 -2.28 9.30
CA ILE A 14 50.51 -1.92 8.34
C ILE A 14 49.31 -1.35 9.09
N ASN A 15 48.88 -0.15 8.71
CA ASN A 15 47.70 0.50 9.29
C ASN A 15 46.44 -0.36 9.12
N LYS A 16 45.68 -0.50 10.20
CA LYS A 16 44.43 -1.27 10.18
C LYS A 16 43.38 -0.55 9.33
N VAL A 17 42.94 -1.18 8.25
CA VAL A 17 41.80 -0.71 7.45
C VAL A 17 40.52 -0.88 8.26
N THR A 18 40.14 0.17 8.99
CA THR A 18 38.87 0.21 9.76
C THR A 18 37.81 0.99 9.01
N ARG A 19 36.55 0.54 9.07
CA ARG A 19 35.40 1.25 8.52
C ARG A 19 34.37 1.45 9.62
N ARG A 20 34.08 2.71 9.99
CA ARG A 20 33.05 3.05 10.98
C ARG A 20 31.67 3.06 10.33
N LYS A 21 30.99 1.91 10.32
CA LYS A 21 29.66 1.77 9.68
C LYS A 21 28.47 1.86 10.65
N GLN A 22 28.70 1.94 11.96
CA GLN A 22 27.63 1.90 12.97
C GLN A 22 26.65 3.08 12.88
N ASN A 23 27.16 4.30 12.69
CA ASN A 23 26.31 5.50 12.64
C ASN A 23 25.53 5.63 11.33
N ILE A 24 26.11 5.16 10.21
CA ILE A 24 25.47 5.19 8.89
C ILE A 24 24.20 4.34 8.86
N ARG A 25 24.17 3.23 9.62
CA ARG A 25 23.02 2.31 9.66
C ARG A 25 21.80 2.86 10.39
N LYS A 26 21.94 3.94 11.17
CA LYS A 26 20.85 4.50 11.99
C LYS A 26 19.90 5.42 11.21
N ARG A 27 20.33 5.93 10.05
CA ARG A 27 19.56 6.90 9.25
C ARG A 27 19.28 6.30 7.87
N PRO A 28 18.12 5.65 7.66
CA PRO A 28 17.79 5.11 6.35
C PRO A 28 17.66 6.25 5.34
N ASN A 29 18.28 6.10 4.18
CA ASN A 29 18.05 6.99 3.06
C ASN A 29 16.87 6.46 2.25
N ILE A 30 15.91 7.32 1.93
CA ILE A 30 14.76 6.93 1.10
C ILE A 30 15.15 7.08 -0.36
N THR A 31 15.26 5.96 -1.06
CA THR A 31 15.68 5.90 -2.46
C THR A 31 14.54 5.60 -3.44
N GLY A 32 13.32 5.37 -2.94
CA GLY A 32 12.16 4.99 -3.77
C GLY A 32 11.54 6.19 -4.51
N SER A 33 10.44 6.71 -3.98
CA SER A 33 9.77 7.88 -4.56
C SER A 33 10.46 9.18 -4.14
N LYS A 34 10.81 10.02 -5.12
CA LYS A 34 11.35 11.37 -4.87
C LYS A 34 10.40 12.21 -4.02
N LEU A 35 9.09 12.13 -4.28
CA LEU A 35 8.06 12.85 -3.52
C LEU A 35 8.09 12.50 -2.03
N VAL A 36 8.26 11.21 -1.72
CA VAL A 36 8.35 10.75 -0.34
C VAL A 36 9.67 11.17 0.30
N ALA A 37 10.78 11.08 -0.46
CA ALA A 37 12.09 11.48 0.02
C ALA A 37 12.16 12.98 0.39
N ASP A 38 11.55 13.85 -0.42
CA ASP A 38 11.51 15.30 -0.18
C ASP A 38 10.69 15.64 1.08
N SER A 39 9.62 14.88 1.34
CA SER A 39 8.77 15.04 2.53
C SER A 39 9.28 14.35 3.81
N TRP A 40 10.44 13.68 3.75
CA TRP A 40 10.90 12.81 4.84
C TRP A 40 11.71 13.55 5.90
N ASP A 41 11.27 13.48 7.16
CA ASP A 41 11.99 14.03 8.30
C ASP A 41 12.98 13.00 8.88
N LYS A 42 14.28 13.33 8.87
CA LYS A 42 15.35 12.45 9.38
C LYS A 42 15.41 12.38 10.92
N THR A 43 14.68 13.25 11.61
CA THR A 43 14.62 13.29 13.08
C THR A 43 13.56 12.36 13.65
N GLN A 44 12.48 12.13 12.88
CA GLN A 44 11.35 11.31 13.29
C GLN A 44 11.61 9.82 13.06
N THR A 45 10.94 8.97 13.84
CA THR A 45 10.95 7.52 13.62
C THR A 45 10.18 7.16 12.34
N LEU A 46 10.41 5.96 11.82
CA LEU A 46 9.72 5.48 10.62
C LEU A 46 8.20 5.46 10.80
N SER A 47 7.69 5.02 11.95
CA SER A 47 6.25 5.00 12.24
C SER A 47 5.64 6.40 12.33
N GLN A 48 6.36 7.35 12.93
CA GLN A 48 5.93 8.75 13.04
C GLN A 48 5.89 9.43 11.67
N ASN A 49 6.93 9.27 10.85
CA ASN A 49 6.96 9.82 9.50
C ASN A 49 5.81 9.31 8.64
N TYR A 50 5.60 8.00 8.57
CA TYR A 50 4.50 7.42 7.80
C TYR A 50 3.15 7.94 8.29
N ALA A 51 2.93 8.02 9.61
CA ALA A 51 1.72 8.60 10.18
C ALA A 51 1.53 10.08 9.79
N ARG A 52 2.60 10.88 9.79
CA ARG A 52 2.59 12.28 9.34
C ARG A 52 2.25 12.40 7.85
N LEU A 53 2.79 11.50 7.03
CA LEU A 53 2.53 11.48 5.59
C LEU A 53 1.14 10.93 5.24
N GLY A 54 0.41 10.35 6.21
CA GLY A 54 -0.86 9.66 6.01
C GLY A 54 -0.71 8.26 5.41
N LEU A 55 0.50 7.71 5.41
CA LEU A 55 0.82 6.37 4.91
C LEU A 55 0.82 5.36 6.06
N THR A 56 0.54 4.09 5.75
CA THR A 56 0.63 3.01 6.73
C THR A 56 2.05 2.45 6.77
N HIS A 57 2.66 2.40 7.95
CA HIS A 57 4.02 1.87 8.14
C HIS A 57 4.06 0.34 8.28
N ARG A 58 2.96 -0.25 8.74
CA ARG A 58 2.74 -1.69 8.94
C ARG A 58 1.32 -2.02 8.49
N LEU A 59 1.16 -3.19 7.89
CA LEU A 59 -0.13 -3.69 7.41
C LEU A 59 -0.93 -4.39 8.51
N LYS A 60 -0.24 -5.07 9.44
CA LYS A 60 -0.84 -5.77 10.58
C LYS A 60 -0.79 -4.92 11.84
N ASN A 61 -1.64 -5.24 12.81
CA ASN A 61 -1.62 -4.64 14.14
C ASN A 61 -0.25 -4.81 14.78
N ALA A 62 0.29 -3.72 15.32
CA ALA A 62 1.54 -3.75 16.07
C ALA A 62 1.29 -4.37 17.45
N THR A 63 2.20 -5.22 17.90
CA THR A 63 2.22 -5.71 19.28
C THR A 63 2.72 -4.61 20.22
N GLY A 64 2.02 -4.40 21.33
CA GLY A 64 2.36 -3.38 22.33
C GLY A 64 1.68 -2.03 22.08
N GLY A 65 2.01 -1.05 22.92
CA GLY A 65 1.45 0.30 22.83
C GLY A 65 1.98 1.11 21.65
N LYS A 66 1.15 2.00 21.10
CA LYS A 66 1.54 2.99 20.10
C LYS A 66 1.74 4.34 20.79
N GLU A 67 2.83 5.03 20.46
CA GLU A 67 3.06 6.40 20.92
C GLU A 67 1.94 7.33 20.41
N LEU A 68 1.28 8.02 21.33
CA LEU A 68 0.37 9.12 21.03
C LEU A 68 1.19 10.39 20.86
N HIS A 69 0.98 11.10 19.75
CA HIS A 69 1.61 12.40 19.55
C HIS A 69 1.11 13.37 20.64
N PRO A 70 1.94 14.28 21.19
CA PRO A 70 1.55 15.15 22.30
C PRO A 70 0.29 15.98 22.01
N SER A 71 0.07 16.37 20.76
CA SER A 71 -1.15 17.07 20.32
C SER A 71 -2.43 16.23 20.37
N LYS A 72 -2.32 14.91 20.45
CA LYS A 72 -3.43 13.95 20.57
C LYS A 72 -3.59 13.41 21.99
N VAL A 73 -2.74 13.84 22.93
CA VAL A 73 -2.95 13.55 24.34
C VAL A 73 -4.15 14.38 24.76
N LYS A 74 -5.31 13.73 24.91
CA LYS A 74 -6.43 14.34 25.61
C LYS A 74 -5.93 14.64 27.01
N GLU A 75 -5.93 15.92 27.40
CA GLU A 75 -5.71 16.30 28.81
C GLU A 75 -6.60 15.42 29.66
N ALA A 76 -6.04 14.83 30.73
CA ALA A 76 -6.74 13.88 31.57
C ALA A 76 -8.07 14.52 32.00
N ALA A 77 -9.17 14.01 31.46
CA ALA A 77 -10.49 14.50 31.82
C ALA A 77 -10.60 14.39 33.35
N THR A 78 -10.79 15.53 34.02
CA THR A 78 -11.24 15.55 35.42
C THR A 78 -12.38 14.55 35.55
N PRO A 79 -12.37 13.66 36.56
CA PRO A 79 -13.33 12.58 36.66
C PRO A 79 -14.74 13.17 36.67
N GLN A 80 -15.42 13.13 35.52
CA GLN A 80 -16.85 13.42 35.49
C GLN A 80 -17.50 12.30 36.30
N SER A 81 -18.21 12.69 37.36
CA SER A 81 -18.95 11.78 38.23
C SER A 81 -19.66 10.72 37.38
N GLY A 82 -19.29 9.46 37.57
CA GLY A 82 -19.49 8.37 36.61
C GLY A 82 -20.87 8.33 35.96
N THR A 83 -20.88 8.16 34.64
CA THR A 83 -22.01 7.61 33.90
C THR A 83 -22.47 6.31 34.58
N LEU A 84 -23.76 6.23 34.91
CA LEU A 84 -24.39 5.06 35.51
C LEU A 84 -24.09 3.79 34.70
N GLY A 85 -23.73 2.69 35.38
CA GLY A 85 -23.58 1.38 34.78
C GLY A 85 -24.88 0.89 34.14
N GLN A 86 -24.76 -0.11 33.25
CA GLN A 86 -25.92 -0.78 32.68
C GLN A 86 -26.75 -1.39 33.83
N GLN A 87 -28.06 -1.12 33.87
CA GLN A 87 -29.00 -1.51 34.93
C GLN A 87 -28.82 -0.83 36.31
N GLU A 88 -27.92 0.14 36.45
CA GLU A 88 -27.83 0.96 37.67
C GLU A 88 -28.74 2.19 37.59
N ALA A 89 -29.39 2.52 38.71
CA ALA A 89 -30.21 3.72 38.84
C ALA A 89 -29.64 4.65 39.91
N ARG A 90 -29.53 5.94 39.60
CA ARG A 90 -29.14 6.95 40.60
C ARG A 90 -30.39 7.47 41.28
N ILE A 91 -30.48 7.26 42.59
CA ILE A 91 -31.53 7.83 43.43
C ILE A 91 -30.95 9.05 44.13
N THR A 92 -31.55 10.21 43.90
CA THR A 92 -31.27 11.43 44.68
C THR A 92 -32.36 11.59 45.73
N ARG A 93 -31.95 11.69 47.01
CA ARG A 93 -32.84 11.90 48.17
C ARG A 93 -32.62 13.29 48.74
N GLY A 94 -33.69 13.94 49.17
CA GLY A 94 -33.62 15.19 49.94
C GLY A 94 -33.20 14.94 51.39
N GLU A 95 -32.91 16.01 52.13
CA GLU A 95 -32.44 15.95 53.53
C GLU A 95 -33.43 15.23 54.47
N ASP A 96 -34.73 15.25 54.14
CA ASP A 96 -35.80 14.56 54.90
C ASP A 96 -35.96 13.08 54.52
N GLY A 97 -35.04 12.52 53.73
CA GLY A 97 -35.07 11.12 53.29
C GLY A 97 -36.08 10.80 52.19
N SER A 98 -36.87 11.78 51.74
CA SER A 98 -37.83 11.64 50.63
C SER A 98 -37.12 11.56 49.28
N ILE A 99 -37.56 10.65 48.41
CA ILE A 99 -36.97 10.41 47.08
C ILE A 99 -37.46 11.50 46.11
N LEU A 100 -36.54 12.31 45.58
CA LEU A 100 -36.87 13.40 44.64
C LEU A 100 -36.81 12.95 43.19
N LYS A 101 -35.76 12.20 42.80
CA LYS A 101 -35.55 11.80 41.40
C LYS A 101 -34.80 10.48 41.29
N VAL A 102 -35.33 9.58 40.47
CA VAL A 102 -34.71 8.31 40.08
C VAL A 102 -34.39 8.37 38.59
N GLU A 103 -33.09 8.35 38.26
CA GLU A 103 -32.61 8.33 36.88
C GLU A 103 -32.12 6.92 36.53
N TYR A 104 -32.77 6.27 35.57
CA TYR A 104 -32.38 4.98 35.03
C TYR A 104 -31.41 5.16 33.86
N SER A 105 -30.44 4.25 33.72
CA SER A 105 -29.56 4.22 32.55
C SER A 105 -30.35 3.84 31.29
N LYS A 106 -30.22 4.65 30.22
CA LYS A 106 -31.05 4.58 29.00
C LYS A 106 -30.74 3.39 28.07
N LYS A 107 -29.88 2.45 28.49
CA LYS A 107 -29.51 1.26 27.72
C LYS A 107 -30.02 -0.01 28.43
N LEU A 108 -31.26 -0.38 28.14
CA LEU A 108 -31.72 -1.76 28.32
C LEU A 108 -31.30 -2.54 27.07
N VAL A 109 -30.16 -3.22 27.13
CA VAL A 109 -29.84 -4.29 26.18
C VAL A 109 -30.52 -5.54 26.73
N TYR A 110 -31.53 -6.05 26.02
CA TYR A 110 -32.07 -7.38 26.29
C TYR A 110 -30.95 -8.38 25.99
N ASP A 111 -30.63 -9.25 26.94
CA ASP A 111 -29.62 -10.30 26.82
C ASP A 111 -30.13 -11.38 25.84
N SER A 112 -30.00 -11.11 24.54
CA SER A 112 -30.18 -12.11 23.50
C SER A 112 -28.93 -13.00 23.51
N LEU A 113 -29.00 -14.08 24.29
CA LEU A 113 -28.05 -15.19 24.26
C LEU A 113 -27.89 -15.71 22.81
N GLY A 114 -26.76 -15.40 22.19
CA GLY A 114 -26.36 -15.95 20.90
C GLY A 114 -26.27 -14.91 19.79
N GLY A 115 -25.24 -14.08 19.82
CA GLY A 115 -24.79 -13.30 18.67
C GLY A 115 -23.31 -13.03 18.86
N ASP A 116 -22.48 -13.61 18.00
CA ASP A 116 -21.05 -13.36 17.95
C ASP A 116 -20.80 -11.85 18.00
N ASP A 117 -20.06 -11.39 19.01
CA ASP A 117 -19.46 -10.06 19.03
C ASP A 117 -18.44 -9.97 17.88
N GLU A 118 -18.94 -9.78 16.66
CA GLU A 118 -18.17 -9.15 15.60
C GLU A 118 -17.79 -7.76 16.11
N VAL A 119 -16.55 -7.67 16.60
CA VAL A 119 -15.89 -6.42 16.93
C VAL A 119 -16.05 -5.50 15.72
N GLU A 120 -17.00 -4.58 15.84
CA GLU A 120 -17.26 -3.53 14.87
C GLU A 120 -15.97 -2.71 14.79
N VAL A 121 -15.17 -2.97 13.76
CA VAL A 121 -13.93 -2.24 13.50
C VAL A 121 -14.35 -0.82 13.20
N ASP A 122 -14.25 0.04 14.22
CA ASP A 122 -14.39 1.48 14.16
C ASP A 122 -13.65 2.01 12.92
N THR A 123 -14.40 2.15 11.84
CA THR A 123 -13.91 2.68 10.57
C THR A 123 -13.99 4.19 10.68
N SER A 124 -13.14 4.76 11.54
CA SER A 124 -12.99 6.21 11.73
C SER A 124 -11.75 6.73 10.98
N PRO A 125 -11.73 7.99 10.51
CA PRO A 125 -12.47 8.58 9.42
C PRO A 125 -11.57 8.75 8.17
N ALA A 126 -12.04 8.33 6.99
CA ALA A 126 -11.24 8.42 5.75
C ALA A 126 -10.87 9.86 5.34
N LEU A 127 -11.53 10.88 5.89
CA LEU A 127 -11.38 12.29 5.50
C LEU A 127 -10.19 13.01 6.15
N GLU A 128 -9.60 12.52 7.24
CA GLU A 128 -8.48 13.19 7.93
C GLU A 128 -7.09 12.84 7.36
N THR A 129 -7.01 11.94 6.38
CA THR A 129 -5.73 11.35 5.96
C THR A 129 -5.21 11.82 4.61
N GLU A 130 -5.95 12.65 3.87
CA GLU A 130 -5.50 13.10 2.54
C GLU A 130 -4.51 14.26 2.64
N THR A 131 -3.25 13.93 2.89
CA THR A 131 -2.14 14.87 2.78
C THR A 131 -1.89 15.27 1.32
N ASP A 132 -1.28 16.43 1.08
CA ASP A 132 -0.89 16.87 -0.27
C ASP A 132 -0.01 15.84 -0.98
N LEU A 133 0.84 15.15 -0.23
CA LEU A 133 1.67 14.06 -0.74
C LEU A 133 0.82 12.88 -1.24
N ILE A 134 -0.21 12.48 -0.50
CA ILE A 134 -1.10 11.40 -0.93
C ILE A 134 -1.85 11.78 -2.20
N ARG A 135 -2.32 13.04 -2.30
CA ARG A 135 -2.93 13.55 -3.52
C ARG A 135 -1.97 13.47 -4.71
N ALA A 136 -0.71 13.87 -4.52
CA ALA A 136 0.33 13.79 -5.55
C ALA A 136 0.67 12.33 -5.93
N LEU A 137 0.71 11.41 -4.96
CA LEU A 137 0.94 9.98 -5.22
C LEU A 137 -0.24 9.34 -5.96
N LYS A 138 -1.48 9.64 -5.58
CA LYS A 138 -2.69 9.20 -6.28
C LYS A 138 -2.69 9.69 -7.72
N HIS A 139 -2.44 11.00 -7.93
CA HIS A 139 -2.31 11.57 -9.27
C HIS A 139 -1.22 10.85 -10.08
N ARG A 140 -0.04 10.61 -9.50
CA ARG A 140 1.03 9.87 -10.17
C ARG A 140 0.64 8.42 -10.51
N ALA A 141 -0.09 7.73 -9.63
CA ALA A 141 -0.58 6.38 -9.89
C ALA A 141 -1.58 6.33 -11.05
N THR A 142 -2.38 7.39 -11.24
CA THR A 142 -3.30 7.49 -12.39
C THR A 142 -2.59 7.76 -13.72
N LEU A 143 -1.34 8.23 -13.70
CA LEU A 143 -0.52 8.45 -14.90
C LEU A 143 0.07 7.12 -15.41
N GLU A 144 -0.80 6.24 -15.89
CA GLU A 144 -0.38 5.03 -16.60
C GLU A 144 -0.15 5.32 -18.09
N VAL A 145 1.11 5.27 -18.54
CA VAL A 145 1.42 5.27 -19.97
C VAL A 145 1.30 3.84 -20.49
N LYS A 146 0.13 3.46 -20.98
CA LYS A 146 -0.07 2.16 -21.64
C LYS A 146 0.54 2.21 -23.03
N LYS A 147 1.68 1.53 -23.20
CA LYS A 147 2.26 1.32 -24.53
C LYS A 147 1.59 0.11 -25.18
N GLU A 148 0.83 0.34 -26.23
CA GLU A 148 0.25 -0.74 -27.01
C GLU A 148 1.36 -1.59 -27.66
N ARG A 149 1.16 -2.91 -27.71
CA ARG A 149 2.11 -3.80 -28.36
C ARG A 149 1.94 -3.64 -29.86
N VAL A 150 2.95 -3.11 -30.55
CA VAL A 150 2.98 -3.01 -32.03
C VAL A 150 3.51 -4.32 -32.64
N GLN A 151 3.31 -4.53 -33.94
CA GLN A 151 4.01 -5.58 -34.70
C GLN A 151 5.43 -5.13 -35.06
N SER A 152 6.31 -6.08 -35.37
CA SER A 152 7.61 -5.73 -35.95
C SER A 152 7.48 -5.45 -37.45
N ASP A 153 8.40 -4.65 -38.01
CA ASP A 153 8.39 -4.27 -39.43
C ASP A 153 8.37 -5.48 -40.37
N ARG A 154 9.13 -6.54 -40.04
CA ARG A 154 9.14 -7.77 -40.83
C ARG A 154 7.82 -8.54 -40.76
N GLU A 155 7.11 -8.45 -39.64
CA GLU A 155 5.78 -9.07 -39.49
C GLU A 155 4.72 -8.30 -40.28
N SER A 156 4.82 -6.97 -40.33
CA SER A 156 3.95 -6.17 -41.20
C SER A 156 4.21 -6.44 -42.67
N ASP A 157 5.47 -6.52 -43.10
CA ASP A 157 5.82 -6.85 -44.50
C ASP A 157 5.31 -8.25 -44.88
N TRP A 158 5.44 -9.21 -43.97
CA TRP A 158 4.94 -10.57 -44.17
C TRP A 158 3.42 -10.61 -44.26
N ALA A 159 2.70 -9.90 -43.38
CA ALA A 159 1.25 -9.78 -43.44
C ALA A 159 0.80 -9.08 -44.73
N GLN A 160 1.49 -8.04 -45.15
CA GLN A 160 1.24 -7.33 -46.41
C GLN A 160 1.37 -8.28 -47.61
N ARG A 161 2.47 -9.03 -47.72
CA ARG A 161 2.68 -10.00 -48.81
C ARG A 161 1.62 -11.10 -48.84
N LEU A 162 1.17 -11.57 -47.66
CA LEU A 162 0.10 -12.56 -47.57
C LEU A 162 -1.22 -12.00 -48.10
N VAL A 163 -1.59 -10.78 -47.70
CA VAL A 163 -2.81 -10.10 -48.15
C VAL A 163 -2.74 -9.75 -49.64
N GLU A 164 -1.58 -9.33 -50.14
CA GLU A 164 -1.37 -9.03 -51.57
C GLU A 164 -1.50 -10.30 -52.45
N LYS A 165 -1.00 -11.45 -51.97
CA LYS A 165 -1.03 -12.71 -52.73
C LYS A 165 -2.37 -13.45 -52.64
N HIS A 166 -3.01 -13.48 -51.47
CA HIS A 166 -4.20 -14.32 -51.20
C HIS A 166 -5.47 -13.53 -50.83
N GLY A 167 -5.41 -12.19 -50.75
CA GLY A 167 -6.55 -11.37 -50.37
C GLY A 167 -7.01 -11.66 -48.93
N ASP A 168 -8.27 -12.08 -48.77
CA ASP A 168 -8.91 -12.40 -47.48
C ASP A 168 -8.98 -13.92 -47.19
N ASP A 169 -8.43 -14.76 -48.07
CA ASP A 169 -8.51 -16.21 -47.94
C ASP A 169 -7.46 -16.79 -46.99
N TYR A 170 -7.77 -16.78 -45.68
CA TYR A 170 -6.85 -17.28 -44.64
C TYR A 170 -6.49 -18.77 -44.77
N GLN A 171 -7.35 -19.58 -45.39
CA GLN A 171 -7.06 -20.99 -45.63
C GLN A 171 -6.00 -21.15 -46.72
N ALA A 172 -6.04 -20.33 -47.77
CA ALA A 172 -5.02 -20.30 -48.82
C ALA A 172 -3.66 -19.83 -48.26
N MET A 173 -3.68 -18.79 -47.41
CA MET A 173 -2.48 -18.31 -46.70
C MET A 173 -1.84 -19.39 -45.81
N PHE A 174 -2.65 -20.24 -45.19
CA PHE A 174 -2.16 -21.34 -44.36
C PHE A 174 -1.41 -22.38 -45.19
N TRP A 175 -1.92 -22.71 -46.37
CA TRP A 175 -1.32 -23.67 -47.30
C TRP A 175 -0.17 -23.08 -48.15
N ASP A 176 0.13 -21.79 -48.03
CA ASP A 176 1.23 -21.15 -48.76
C ASP A 176 2.60 -21.58 -48.19
N LYS A 177 3.30 -22.43 -48.94
CA LYS A 177 4.63 -22.93 -48.55
C LYS A 177 5.74 -21.88 -48.60
N GLU A 178 5.59 -20.84 -49.41
CA GLU A 178 6.61 -19.81 -49.63
C GLU A 178 6.51 -18.70 -48.57
N LEU A 179 5.30 -18.23 -48.28
CA LEU A 179 5.09 -17.17 -47.31
C LEU A 179 4.90 -17.74 -45.90
N ASN A 180 4.23 -18.88 -45.72
CA ASN A 180 4.02 -19.51 -44.41
C ASN A 180 5.08 -20.56 -44.05
N ILE A 181 6.37 -20.23 -44.24
CA ILE A 181 7.51 -21.15 -43.96
C ILE A 181 7.47 -21.67 -42.52
N ARG A 182 7.04 -20.81 -41.58
CA ARG A 182 7.01 -21.12 -40.14
C ARG A 182 5.76 -21.88 -39.71
N GLN A 183 4.92 -22.32 -40.66
CA GLN A 183 3.73 -23.14 -40.39
C GLN A 183 2.81 -22.50 -39.35
N GLN A 184 2.57 -21.19 -39.47
CA GLN A 184 1.63 -20.48 -38.62
C GLN A 184 0.22 -21.02 -38.83
N SER A 185 -0.54 -21.14 -37.75
CA SER A 185 -1.94 -21.57 -37.82
C SER A 185 -2.83 -20.48 -38.42
N VAL A 186 -3.96 -20.88 -39.00
CA VAL A 186 -4.99 -19.97 -39.57
C VAL A 186 -5.38 -18.87 -38.57
N GLY A 187 -5.58 -19.23 -37.29
CA GLY A 187 -5.95 -18.29 -36.25
C GLY A 187 -4.83 -17.31 -35.85
N ASP A 188 -3.56 -17.68 -36.01
CA ASP A 188 -2.44 -16.77 -35.80
C ASP A 188 -2.28 -15.79 -36.98
N ILE A 189 -2.37 -16.29 -38.21
CA ILE A 189 -2.40 -15.48 -39.43
C ILE A 189 -3.51 -14.43 -39.34
N LYS A 190 -4.74 -14.84 -39.00
CA LYS A 190 -5.89 -13.94 -38.84
C LYS A 190 -5.65 -12.85 -37.79
N ARG A 191 -5.09 -13.20 -36.62
CA ARG A 191 -4.78 -12.23 -35.55
C ARG A 191 -3.73 -11.22 -36.00
N ARG A 192 -2.69 -11.67 -36.70
CA ARG A 192 -1.62 -10.79 -37.19
C ARG A 192 -2.11 -9.87 -38.30
N ILE A 193 -2.87 -10.37 -39.26
CA ILE A 193 -3.45 -9.53 -40.32
C ILE A 193 -4.41 -8.50 -39.73
N LYS A 194 -5.29 -8.90 -38.80
CA LYS A 194 -6.19 -7.95 -38.11
C LYS A 194 -5.42 -6.83 -37.40
N LYS A 195 -4.30 -7.18 -36.75
CA LYS A 195 -3.45 -6.22 -36.06
C LYS A 195 -2.71 -5.29 -37.03
N TRP A 196 -2.23 -5.83 -38.15
CA TRP A 196 -1.62 -5.05 -39.24
C TRP A 196 -2.64 -4.07 -39.85
N GLN A 197 -3.85 -4.54 -40.17
CA GLN A 197 -4.94 -3.69 -40.66
C GLN A 197 -5.30 -2.58 -39.66
N SER A 198 -5.34 -2.88 -38.36
CA SER A 198 -5.59 -1.85 -37.35
C SER A 198 -4.46 -0.81 -37.29
N SER A 199 -3.20 -1.21 -37.51
CA SER A 199 -2.08 -0.26 -37.57
C SER A 199 -2.03 0.58 -38.84
N GLN A 200 -2.63 0.12 -39.96
CA GLN A 200 -2.74 0.90 -41.19
C GLN A 200 -3.89 1.91 -41.15
N LYS A 201 -4.92 1.65 -40.34
CA LYS A 201 -6.09 2.51 -40.19
C LYS A 201 -5.90 3.62 -39.15
N ALA A 202 -5.00 3.40 -38.19
CA ALA A 202 -4.64 4.36 -37.14
C ALA A 202 -3.66 5.41 -37.67
#